data_AF-A0A0R1KTH1-F1
#
_entry.id   AF-A0A0R1KTH1-F1
#
_cell.length_a   1.000
_cell.length_b   1.000
_cell.length_c   1.000
_cell.angle_alpha   90.00
_cell.angle_beta   90.00
_cell.angle_gamma   90.00
#
_symmetry.space_group_name_H-M   'P 1'
#
loop_
_entity.id
_entity.type
_entity.pdbx_description
1 polymer ?
#
loop_
_entity_poly.entity_id
_entity_poly.type
_entity_poly.pdbx_seq_one_letter_code
_entity_poly.pdbx_strand_id
1 'polypeptide(L)'
;MPKTPQKIDRISVRVSPEVKQAAKDQLAKVGLNLSDYIQLALANLAMGEGDYLNSPSALEAKYQAEHGQSETIGDGSDADFEKYLKKLESEDRHDSKTD
;
A
#
# COMPACT_ATOMS: atom_id res chain seq x y z
N MET A 1 -16.07 -29.69 -5.17
CA MET A 1 -16.50 -28.38 -5.69
C MET A 1 -15.96 -28.21 -7.11
N PRO A 2 -16.79 -27.92 -8.11
CA PRO A 2 -16.29 -27.58 -9.44
C PRO A 2 -15.60 -26.22 -9.34
N LYS A 3 -14.30 -26.15 -9.68
CA LYS A 3 -13.59 -24.87 -9.77
C LYS A 3 -14.09 -24.17 -11.03
N THR A 4 -14.83 -23.07 -10.87
CA THR A 4 -15.19 -22.20 -11.99
C THR A 4 -13.90 -21.79 -12.69
N PRO A 5 -13.77 -21.99 -14.02
CA PRO A 5 -12.55 -21.62 -14.72
C PRO A 5 -12.37 -20.10 -14.61
N GLN A 6 -11.29 -19.66 -13.96
CA GLN A 6 -10.91 -18.25 -13.98
C GLN A 6 -10.59 -17.86 -15.43
N LYS A 7 -11.21 -16.77 -15.90
CA LYS A 7 -10.79 -16.15 -17.17
C LYS A 7 -9.41 -15.55 -16.93
N ILE A 8 -8.42 -16.01 -17.69
CA ILE A 8 -7.04 -15.54 -17.62
C ILE A 8 -6.70 -14.90 -18.96
N ASP A 9 -6.28 -13.65 -18.94
CA ASP A 9 -5.80 -12.94 -20.12
C ASP A 9 -4.26 -12.84 -20.09
N ARG A 10 -3.64 -12.93 -21.27
CA ARG A 10 -2.18 -12.88 -21.41
C ARG A 10 -1.71 -11.49 -21.82
N ILE A 11 -0.87 -10.88 -21.00
CA ILE A 11 -0.20 -9.61 -21.32
C ILE A 11 1.15 -9.89 -21.97
N SER A 12 1.41 -9.25 -23.12
CA SER A 12 2.67 -9.38 -23.86
C SER A 12 3.19 -7.99 -24.21
N VAL A 13 4.38 -7.64 -23.73
CA VAL A 13 5.01 -6.34 -23.98
C VAL A 13 6.45 -6.53 -24.46
N ARG A 14 6.87 -5.67 -25.39
CA ARG A 14 8.26 -5.61 -25.84
C ARG A 14 9.04 -4.67 -24.93
N VAL A 15 10.16 -5.15 -24.43
CA VAL A 15 11.08 -4.39 -23.56
C VAL A 15 12.52 -4.66 -24.00
N SER A 16 13.41 -3.71 -23.76
CA SER A 16 14.84 -3.91 -23.98
C SER A 16 15.34 -5.09 -23.14
N PRO A 17 16.22 -5.97 -23.69
CA PRO A 17 16.82 -7.06 -22.92
C PRO A 17 17.51 -6.58 -21.63
N GLU A 18 18.17 -5.42 -21.68
CA GLU A 18 18.89 -4.84 -20.55
C GLU A 18 17.94 -4.45 -19.42
N VAL A 19 16.84 -3.75 -19.76
CA VAL A 19 15.80 -3.36 -18.80
C VAL A 19 15.15 -4.58 -18.18
N LYS A 20 14.84 -5.60 -19.01
CA LYS A 20 14.27 -6.86 -18.53
C LYS A 20 15.19 -7.56 -17.53
N GLN A 21 16.50 -7.58 -17.79
CA GLN A 21 17.46 -8.23 -16.90
C GLN A 21 17.62 -7.44 -15.60
N ALA A 22 17.82 -6.13 -15.67
CA ALA A 22 17.93 -5.28 -14.50
C ALA A 22 16.69 -5.39 -13.58
N ALA A 23 15.49 -5.41 -14.15
CA ALA A 23 14.25 -5.58 -13.39
C ALA A 23 14.18 -6.95 -12.69
N LYS A 24 14.58 -8.03 -13.37
CA LYS A 24 14.65 -9.37 -12.75
C LYS A 24 15.59 -9.39 -11.56
N ASP A 25 16.78 -8.80 -11.71
CA ASP A 25 17.80 -8.82 -10.67
C ASP A 25 17.35 -8.04 -9.42
N GLN A 26 16.61 -6.94 -9.60
CA GLN A 26 16.05 -6.18 -8.47
C GLN A 26 14.89 -6.92 -7.80
N LEU A 27 13.96 -7.48 -8.56
CA LEU A 27 12.81 -8.21 -8.02
C LEU A 27 13.24 -9.49 -7.28
N ALA A 28 14.29 -10.16 -7.75
CA ALA A 28 14.85 -11.34 -7.08
C ALA A 28 15.33 -11.04 -5.65
N LYS A 29 15.81 -9.82 -5.36
CA LYS A 29 16.23 -9.40 -4.01
C LYS A 29 15.08 -9.41 -3.01
N VAL A 30 13.86 -9.19 -3.48
CA VAL A 30 12.63 -9.16 -2.67
C VAL A 30 11.77 -10.41 -2.87
N GLY A 31 12.31 -11.44 -3.53
CA GLY A 31 11.61 -12.71 -3.74
C GLY A 31 10.46 -12.65 -4.75
N LEU A 32 10.41 -11.63 -5.61
CA LEU A 32 9.37 -11.47 -6.64
C LEU A 32 9.89 -11.82 -8.04
N ASN A 33 8.99 -12.31 -8.89
CA ASN A 33 9.23 -12.43 -10.32
C ASN A 33 8.51 -11.32 -11.11
N LEU A 34 8.84 -11.18 -12.40
CA LEU A 34 8.25 -10.14 -13.26
C LEU A 34 6.72 -10.26 -13.40
N SER A 35 6.18 -11.48 -13.48
CA SER A 35 4.75 -11.70 -13.62
C SER A 35 4.00 -11.28 -12.35
N ASP A 36 4.53 -11.64 -11.18
CA ASP A 36 3.94 -11.26 -9.89
C ASP A 36 3.92 -9.75 -9.72
N TYR A 37 5.03 -9.09 -10.07
CA TYR A 37 5.14 -7.64 -10.00
C TYR A 37 4.15 -6.94 -10.93
N ILE A 38 3.99 -7.41 -12.17
CA ILE A 38 3.03 -6.85 -13.13
C ILE A 38 1.59 -7.06 -12.63
N GLN A 39 1.27 -8.23 -12.09
CA GLN A 39 -0.06 -8.48 -11.52
C GLN A 39 -0.36 -7.54 -10.36
N LEU A 40 0.58 -7.35 -9.44
CA LEU A 40 0.45 -6.43 -8.31
C LEU A 40 0.28 -4.99 -8.79
N ALA A 41 1.12 -4.54 -9.71
CA ALA A 41 1.05 -3.18 -10.25
C ALA A 41 -0.31 -2.90 -10.94
N LEU A 42 -0.82 -3.86 -11.70
CA LEU A 42 -2.13 -3.74 -12.35
C LEU A 42 -3.28 -3.76 -11.34
N ALA A 43 -3.20 -4.60 -10.31
CA ALA A 43 -4.19 -4.63 -9.24
C ALA A 43 -4.25 -3.30 -8.50
N ASN A 44 -3.08 -2.78 -8.08
CA ASN A 44 -2.99 -1.49 -7.41
C ASN A 44 -3.54 -0.35 -8.30
N LEU A 45 -3.15 -0.32 -9.58
CA LEU A 45 -3.66 0.70 -10.50
C LEU A 45 -5.19 0.60 -10.68
N ALA A 46 -5.74 -0.62 -10.78
CA ALA A 46 -7.18 -0.85 -10.90
C ALA A 46 -7.94 -0.45 -9.62
N MET A 47 -7.29 -0.53 -8.47
CA MET A 47 -7.82 -0.07 -7.17
C MET A 47 -7.72 1.45 -6.97
N GLY A 48 -7.13 2.19 -7.92
CA GLY A 48 -6.94 3.65 -7.81
C GLY A 48 -5.69 4.04 -7.01
N GLU A 49 -4.81 3.09 -6.73
CA GLU A 49 -3.68 3.19 -5.81
C GLU A 49 -2.35 3.53 -6.53
N GLY A 50 -2.42 4.03 -7.76
CA GLY A 50 -1.24 4.23 -8.61
C GLY A 50 -0.26 5.32 -8.15
N ASP A 51 -0.67 6.21 -7.24
CA ASP A 51 0.17 7.33 -6.79
C ASP A 51 -0.11 7.75 -5.34
N TYR A 52 0.30 6.90 -4.39
CA TYR A 52 0.17 7.23 -2.97
C TYR A 52 1.03 8.42 -2.55
N LEU A 53 2.20 8.60 -3.19
CA LEU A 53 3.16 9.66 -2.84
C LEU A 53 2.70 11.03 -3.33
N ASN A 54 1.94 11.10 -4.43
CA ASN A 54 1.35 12.36 -4.92
C ASN A 54 -0.17 12.43 -4.70
N SER A 55 -0.75 11.57 -3.86
CA SER A 55 -2.12 11.77 -3.40
C SER A 55 -2.25 13.14 -2.73
N PRO A 56 -3.40 13.83 -2.81
CA PRO A 56 -3.59 15.13 -2.15
C PRO A 56 -3.21 15.10 -0.67
N SER A 57 -3.53 14.00 0.03
CA SER A 57 -3.17 13.80 1.44
C SER A 57 -1.67 13.60 1.66
N ALA A 58 -0.96 12.88 0.79
CA ALA A 58 0.48 12.74 0.91
C ALA A 58 1.23 14.03 0.57
N LEU A 59 0.74 14.81 -0.40
CA LEU A 59 1.27 16.15 -0.70
C LEU A 59 1.05 17.11 0.47
N GLU A 60 -0.12 17.06 1.11
CA GLU A 60 -0.43 17.85 2.29
C GLU A 60 0.42 17.43 3.50
N ALA A 61 0.57 16.13 3.76
CA ALA A 61 1.44 15.63 4.83
C ALA A 61 2.91 16.02 4.61
N LYS A 62 3.39 15.97 3.36
CA LYS A 62 4.74 16.44 2.99
C LYS A 62 4.89 17.94 3.24
N TYR A 63 3.91 18.75 2.83
CA TYR A 63 3.89 20.19 3.07
C TYR A 63 3.95 20.50 4.58
N GLN A 64 3.15 19.81 5.38
CA GLN A 64 3.14 20.00 6.83
C GLN A 64 4.50 19.65 7.47
N ALA A 65 5.14 18.55 7.04
CA ALA A 65 6.45 18.15 7.53
C ALA A 65 7.55 19.16 7.15
N GLU A 66 7.56 19.66 5.91
CA GLU A 66 8.54 20.63 5.43
C GLU A 66 8.38 22.01 6.10
N HIS A 67 7.15 22.39 6.48
CA HIS A 67 6.84 23.66 7.14
C HIS A 67 6.73 23.58 8.66
N GLY A 68 7.08 22.45 9.28
CA GLY A 68 7.04 22.27 10.74
C GLY A 68 5.63 22.33 11.33
N GLN A 69 4.62 22.02 10.52
CA GLN A 69 3.21 21.92 10.89
C GLN A 69 2.79 20.48 11.21
N SER A 70 3.73 19.53 11.27
CA SER A 70 3.44 18.17 11.71
C SER A 70 2.91 18.15 13.14
N GLU A 71 1.76 17.52 13.33
CA GLU A 71 1.25 17.23 14.67
C GLU A 71 2.04 16.09 15.30
N THR A 72 2.51 16.30 16.52
CA THR A 72 3.08 15.23 17.34
C THR A 72 1.94 14.39 17.90
N ILE A 73 1.67 13.25 17.27
CA ILE A 73 0.74 12.25 17.78
C ILE A 73 1.48 11.40 18.80
N GLY A 74 1.49 11.89 20.03
CA GLY A 74 2.06 11.18 21.16
C GLY A 74 3.58 11.26 21.28
N ASP A 75 4.15 10.68 22.33
CA ASP A 75 5.57 10.80 22.66
C ASP A 75 6.39 9.54 22.33
N GLY A 76 5.74 8.51 21.77
CA GLY A 76 6.38 7.25 21.39
C GLY A 76 6.74 6.35 22.57
N SER A 77 6.26 6.65 23.78
CA SER A 77 6.42 5.80 24.95
C SER A 77 5.45 4.61 24.92
N ASP A 78 5.78 3.55 25.66
CA ASP A 78 4.88 2.41 25.87
C ASP A 78 3.52 2.85 26.43
N ALA A 79 3.50 3.88 27.29
CA ALA A 79 2.27 4.41 27.87
C ALA A 79 1.37 5.12 26.84
N ASP A 80 1.98 5.79 25.87
CA ASP A 80 1.29 6.45 24.76
C ASP A 80 0.71 5.42 23.77
N PHE A 81 1.46 4.34 23.52
CA PHE A 81 0.96 3.20 22.74
C PHE A 81 -0.25 2.51 23.39
N GLU A 82 -0.20 2.23 24.69
CA GLU A 82 -1.33 1.65 25.44
C GLU A 82 -2.58 2.56 25.40
N LYS A 83 -2.38 3.88 25.48
CA LYS A 83 -3.46 4.86 25.37
C LYS A 83 -4.08 4.86 23.97
N TYR A 84 -3.26 4.73 22.94
CA TYR A 84 -3.71 4.61 21.54
C TYR A 84 -4.52 3.32 21.32
N LEU A 85 -4.03 2.17 21.81
CA LEU A 85 -4.76 0.90 21.74
C LEU A 85 -6.13 0.99 22.41
N LYS A 86 -6.18 1.57 23.63
CA LYS A 86 -7.44 1.75 24.36
C LYS A 86 -8.43 2.65 23.63
N LYS A 87 -7.94 3.66 22.88
CA LYS A 87 -8.78 4.52 22.05
C LYS A 87 -9.39 3.73 20.89
N LEU A 88 -8.59 2.94 20.16
CA LEU A 88 -9.08 2.08 19.07
C LEU A 88 -10.14 1.08 19.57
N GLU A 89 -9.91 0.42 20.71
CA GLU A 89 -10.90 -0.48 21.33
C GLU A 89 -12.19 0.22 21.76
N SER A 90 -12.16 1.54 21.99
CA SER A 90 -13.35 2.32 22.35
C SER A 90 -14.12 2.80 21.11
N GLU A 91 -13.43 3.05 20.00
CA GLU A 91 -14.00 3.44 18.71
C GLU A 91 -14.72 2.24 18.05
N ASP A 92 -14.11 1.05 18.05
CA ASP A 92 -14.73 -0.20 17.55
C ASP A 92 -16.02 -0.58 18.31
N ARG A 93 -16.13 -0.20 19.59
CA ARG A 93 -17.32 -0.47 20.41
C ARG A 93 -18.45 0.54 20.20
N HIS A 94 -18.20 1.66 19.53
CA HIS A 94 -19.21 2.67 19.25
C HIS A 94 -19.96 2.40 17.93
N ASP A 95 -19.30 1.81 16.94
CA ASP A 95 -19.91 1.44 15.64
C ASP A 95 -20.78 0.17 15.71
N SER A 96 -20.70 -0.60 16.80
CA SER A 96 -21.51 -1.81 17.01
C SER A 96 -22.84 -1.56 17.76
N LYS A 97 -23.21 -0.29 18.01
CA LYS A 97 -24.45 0.10 18.71
C LYS A 97 -25.43 0.93 17.89
N THR A 98 -25.31 0.89 16.56
CA THR A 98 -26.35 1.36 15.64
C THR A 98 -26.88 0.20 14.81
N ASP A 99 -27.72 -0.62 15.43
CA ASP A 99 -28.81 -1.39 14.82
C ASP A 99 -29.92 -1.60 15.87
#